data_AF-A0A1X0P7Z6-F1
#
_entry.id   AF-A0A1X0P7Z6-F1
#
_cell.length_a   1.000
_cell.length_b   1.000
_cell.length_c   1.000
_cell.angle_alpha   90.00
_cell.angle_beta   90.00
_cell.angle_gamma   90.00
#
_symmetry.space_group_name_H-M   'P 1'
#
loop_
_entity.id
_entity.type
_entity.pdbx_description
1 polymer ?
#
loop_
_entity_poly.entity_id
_entity_poly.type
_entity_poly.pdbx_seq_one_letter_code
_entity_poly.pdbx_strand_id
1 'polypeptide(L)'
;MIALDSTAESLQRDPQYLLRLYHKVIQCIVKCDPSSFVRTLSPGFVQIDSKYRVRSRVKPTELWLLKGILRQIIPANIVSDRELLILLTLLPLEEYKDSKMVGESTDICVSPVTLLHCLRNLCPMRVSLLREILRTIERITPRPHPSDSVYGKTLLAKLREEKNTACVFETAPLIDYLTETFDLTISESLFLIEYCSTGSGPTCDTILLDGAYLCVLLYQHPLPVDVHFPLLMSVFTEAVGDPIGDTHSGTLALLEQLHHVQLESCSDIISRDKFDISIDIGEELANSCLTARVFEDFCKGLRVGLLTDEVRQLFQYLRLEGPREVVSVKILLREFVRHFSPAGESLFGIVEEATRRYIVKSGGILALPRLHLSLPDGFLPITTFISSLREAGVPDLVSDVELEWLRFKARDRFHLIILLCGRFPGNREALVRQLFDQIKNLENTTTKSEGVNVEHVLSQFHPENAKDALVVSGEEWRHVMSCCFSDGTSNILTFDRFLYFWAAVSAACSDDSVFTMILWRCFNMHAKR
;
A
#
# COMPACT_ATOMS: atom_id res chain seq x y z
N MET A 1 -13.72 -21.24 -14.24
CA MET A 1 -12.87 -21.16 -13.02
C MET A 1 -11.61 -21.97 -13.28
N ILE A 2 -10.40 -21.42 -13.14
CA ILE A 2 -9.16 -22.20 -13.30
C ILE A 2 -9.14 -23.25 -12.18
N ALA A 3 -9.08 -24.53 -12.53
CA ALA A 3 -8.82 -25.58 -11.55
C ALA A 3 -7.36 -25.48 -11.10
N LEU A 4 -7.13 -24.94 -9.90
CA LEU A 4 -5.83 -24.99 -9.25
C LEU A 4 -5.63 -26.37 -8.62
N ASP A 5 -4.39 -26.87 -8.62
CA ASP A 5 -4.07 -28.03 -7.79
C ASP A 5 -4.08 -27.62 -6.30
N SER A 6 -4.23 -28.59 -5.40
CA SER A 6 -4.31 -28.32 -3.95
C SER A 6 -3.07 -27.58 -3.40
N THR A 7 -1.92 -27.73 -4.06
CA THR A 7 -0.70 -27.01 -3.71
C THR A 7 -0.81 -25.54 -4.09
N ALA A 8 -1.29 -25.23 -5.30
CA ALA A 8 -1.50 -23.89 -5.79
C ALA A 8 -2.60 -23.16 -4.99
N GLU A 9 -3.67 -23.85 -4.59
CA GLU A 9 -4.68 -23.30 -3.68
C GLU A 9 -4.09 -22.95 -2.30
N SER A 10 -3.23 -23.81 -1.75
CA SER A 10 -2.54 -23.53 -0.49
C SER A 10 -1.61 -22.32 -0.61
N LEU A 11 -0.89 -22.19 -1.72
CA LEU A 11 0.02 -21.06 -1.99
C LEU A 11 -0.75 -19.75 -2.22
N GLN A 12 -1.92 -19.82 -2.85
CA GLN A 12 -2.80 -18.66 -3.03
C GLN A 12 -3.31 -18.10 -1.69
N ARG A 13 -3.39 -18.94 -0.64
CA ARG A 13 -3.78 -18.52 0.72
C ARG A 13 -2.58 -18.15 1.60
N ASP A 14 -1.37 -18.20 1.06
CA ASP A 14 -0.15 -17.83 1.76
C ASP A 14 0.30 -16.41 1.35
N PRO A 15 0.07 -15.38 2.17
CA PRO A 15 0.40 -14.00 1.86
C PRO A 15 1.90 -13.75 1.77
N GLN A 16 2.73 -14.53 2.49
CA GLN A 16 4.18 -14.44 2.37
C GLN A 16 4.64 -14.89 0.98
N TYR A 17 3.97 -15.90 0.41
CA TYR A 17 4.19 -16.35 -0.95
C TYR A 17 3.61 -15.37 -1.98
N LEU A 18 2.40 -14.86 -1.76
CA LEU A 18 1.78 -13.88 -2.65
C LEU A 18 2.63 -12.61 -2.79
N LEU A 19 3.22 -12.14 -1.69
CA LEU A 19 4.12 -10.98 -1.70
C LEU A 19 5.36 -11.25 -2.56
N ARG A 20 6.00 -12.42 -2.41
CA ARG A 20 7.15 -12.82 -3.27
C ARG A 20 6.76 -12.91 -4.73
N LEU A 21 5.59 -13.47 -5.03
CA LEU A 21 5.08 -13.56 -6.39
C LEU A 21 4.87 -12.16 -6.97
N TYR A 22 4.27 -11.26 -6.20
CA TYR A 22 4.11 -9.86 -6.58
C TYR A 22 5.47 -9.22 -6.93
N HIS A 23 6.47 -9.33 -6.06
CA HIS A 23 7.81 -8.77 -6.34
C HIS A 23 8.44 -9.33 -7.61
N LYS A 24 8.39 -10.66 -7.82
CA LYS A 24 8.89 -11.29 -9.05
C LYS A 24 8.18 -10.78 -10.30
N VAL A 25 6.86 -10.57 -10.21
CA VAL A 25 6.05 -10.08 -11.33
C VAL A 25 6.39 -8.62 -11.64
N ILE A 26 6.50 -7.75 -10.63
CA ILE A 26 6.90 -6.35 -10.82
C ILE A 26 8.30 -6.25 -11.43
N GLN A 27 9.26 -7.08 -10.97
CA GLN A 27 10.61 -7.17 -11.55
C GLN A 27 10.61 -7.50 -13.06
N CYS A 28 9.59 -8.20 -13.55
CA CYS A 28 9.46 -8.54 -14.97
C CYS A 28 8.71 -7.47 -15.78
N ILE A 29 7.81 -6.73 -15.14
CA ILE A 29 6.94 -5.75 -15.79
C ILE A 29 7.57 -4.37 -15.83
N VAL A 30 8.31 -3.98 -14.79
CA VAL A 30 8.93 -2.66 -14.68
C VAL A 30 10.42 -2.79 -14.96
N LYS A 31 10.95 -1.88 -15.79
CA LYS A 31 12.37 -1.75 -16.06
C LYS A 31 12.83 -0.37 -15.63
N CYS A 32 13.98 -0.31 -14.96
CA CYS A 32 14.67 0.94 -14.66
C CYS A 32 15.80 1.15 -15.68
N ASP A 33 15.82 2.30 -16.34
CA ASP A 33 16.93 2.67 -17.21
C ASP A 33 18.18 2.97 -16.35
N PRO A 34 19.32 2.30 -16.59
CA PRO A 34 20.49 2.43 -15.72
C PRO A 34 21.18 3.80 -15.80
N SER A 35 20.90 4.60 -16.84
CA SER A 35 21.54 5.90 -17.08
C SER A 35 20.74 7.09 -16.56
N SER A 36 19.41 6.98 -16.63
CA SER A 36 18.47 8.05 -16.29
C SER A 36 17.60 7.71 -15.08
N PHE A 37 17.60 6.45 -14.65
CA PHE A 37 16.73 5.90 -13.60
C PHE A 37 15.23 6.03 -13.88
N VAL A 38 14.87 6.39 -15.12
CA VAL A 38 13.47 6.43 -15.56
C VAL A 38 12.92 5.01 -15.51
N ARG A 39 11.79 4.83 -14.83
CA ARG A 39 11.08 3.57 -14.77
C ARG A 39 10.02 3.52 -15.86
N THR A 40 10.02 2.45 -16.64
CA THR A 40 9.07 2.23 -17.73
C THR A 40 8.60 0.78 -17.75
N LEU A 41 7.57 0.48 -18.53
CA LEU A 41 7.16 -0.90 -18.76
C LEU A 41 8.23 -1.65 -19.57
N SER A 42 8.35 -2.95 -19.30
CA SER A 42 9.35 -3.78 -19.95
C SER A 42 9.11 -3.85 -21.46
N PRO A 43 10.17 -3.99 -22.29
CA PRO A 43 10.00 -4.06 -23.73
C PRO A 43 9.05 -5.17 -24.18
N GLY A 44 9.04 -6.30 -23.47
CA GLY A 44 8.11 -7.41 -23.72
C GLY A 44 6.66 -7.01 -23.46
N PHE A 45 6.40 -6.29 -22.36
CA PHE A 45 5.07 -5.73 -22.10
C PHE A 45 4.64 -4.77 -23.22
N VAL A 46 5.47 -3.76 -23.53
CA VAL A 46 5.15 -2.72 -24.53
C VAL A 46 4.92 -3.34 -25.91
N GLN A 47 5.73 -4.34 -26.29
CA GLN A 47 5.57 -5.03 -27.58
C GLN A 47 4.22 -5.76 -27.67
N ILE A 48 3.79 -6.43 -26.61
CA ILE A 48 2.49 -7.12 -26.58
C ILE A 48 1.35 -6.10 -26.58
N ASP A 49 1.45 -5.07 -25.77
CA ASP A 49 0.43 -4.04 -25.62
C ASP A 49 0.19 -3.26 -26.92
N SER A 50 1.26 -2.96 -27.67
CA SER A 50 1.19 -2.29 -28.98
C SER A 50 0.34 -3.03 -30.03
N LYS A 51 0.11 -4.36 -29.86
CA LYS A 51 -0.75 -5.14 -30.76
C LYS A 51 -2.23 -4.75 -30.60
N TYR A 52 -2.61 -4.18 -29.46
CA TYR A 52 -3.97 -3.84 -29.06
C TYR A 52 -4.22 -2.33 -29.06
N ARG A 53 -4.03 -1.70 -30.23
CA ARG A 53 -4.40 -0.29 -30.48
C ARG A 53 -5.78 -0.10 -31.09
N VAL A 54 -6.42 -1.19 -31.53
CA VAL A 54 -7.74 -1.14 -32.17
C VAL A 54 -8.62 -2.23 -31.57
N ARG A 55 -9.84 -1.87 -31.14
CA ARG A 55 -10.75 -2.79 -30.45
C ARG A 55 -11.12 -4.02 -31.30
N SER A 56 -11.15 -3.90 -32.63
CA SER A 56 -11.41 -5.03 -33.54
C SER A 56 -10.36 -6.16 -33.47
N ARG A 57 -9.18 -5.89 -32.91
CA ARG A 57 -8.12 -6.89 -32.67
C ARG A 57 -8.26 -7.59 -31.32
N VAL A 58 -9.16 -7.12 -30.46
CA VAL A 58 -9.41 -7.69 -29.14
C VAL A 58 -10.42 -8.82 -29.29
N LYS A 59 -9.95 -10.04 -29.08
CA LYS A 59 -10.81 -11.22 -29.02
C LYS A 59 -10.79 -11.77 -27.60
N PRO A 60 -11.95 -11.82 -26.90
CA PRO A 60 -12.06 -12.55 -25.65
C PRO A 60 -11.57 -13.97 -25.86
N THR A 61 -10.80 -14.46 -24.89
CA THR A 61 -10.21 -15.80 -24.95
C THR A 61 -10.38 -16.48 -23.60
N GLU A 62 -10.33 -17.81 -23.60
CA GLU A 62 -10.37 -18.57 -22.36
C GLU A 62 -9.19 -18.17 -21.45
N LEU A 63 -9.48 -18.09 -20.14
CA LEU A 63 -8.54 -17.59 -19.14
C LEU A 63 -7.19 -18.33 -19.13
N TRP A 64 -7.15 -19.64 -19.41
CA TRP A 64 -5.88 -20.39 -19.46
C TRP A 64 -5.02 -20.02 -20.68
N LEU A 65 -5.61 -19.57 -21.79
CA LEU A 65 -4.88 -19.13 -22.99
C LEU A 65 -4.13 -17.82 -22.74
N LEU A 66 -4.59 -17.00 -21.79
CA LEU A 66 -3.90 -15.77 -21.38
C LEU A 66 -2.50 -16.04 -20.80
N LYS A 67 -2.23 -17.26 -20.33
CA LYS A 67 -0.89 -17.69 -19.92
C LYS A 67 0.14 -17.54 -21.05
N GLY A 68 -0.26 -17.75 -22.31
CA GLY A 68 0.62 -17.56 -23.46
C GLY A 68 1.04 -16.10 -23.68
N ILE A 69 0.19 -15.16 -23.27
CA ILE A 69 0.49 -13.72 -23.28
C ILE A 69 1.45 -13.40 -22.13
N LEU A 70 1.12 -13.85 -20.92
CA LEU A 70 1.99 -13.69 -19.75
C LEU A 70 3.39 -14.23 -20.01
N ARG A 71 3.54 -15.36 -20.70
CA ARG A 71 4.85 -15.95 -21.03
C ARG A 71 5.72 -15.13 -21.97
N GLN A 72 5.12 -14.27 -22.79
CA GLN A 72 5.87 -13.35 -23.65
C GLN A 72 6.37 -12.12 -22.87
N ILE A 73 5.79 -11.84 -21.70
CA ILE A 73 6.13 -10.71 -20.83
C ILE A 73 7.03 -11.18 -19.68
N ILE A 74 6.72 -12.34 -19.11
CA ILE A 74 7.29 -12.89 -17.87
C ILE A 74 8.08 -14.18 -18.18
N PRO A 75 9.41 -14.12 -18.11
CA PRO A 75 10.29 -15.26 -18.37
C PRO A 75 10.04 -16.46 -17.44
N ALA A 76 10.14 -17.67 -17.99
CA ALA A 76 9.91 -18.92 -17.25
C ALA A 76 10.96 -19.23 -16.18
N ASN A 77 12.16 -18.64 -16.27
CA ASN A 77 13.22 -18.77 -15.27
C ASN A 77 12.98 -17.91 -14.02
N ILE A 78 12.06 -16.95 -14.07
CA ILE A 78 11.72 -16.08 -12.93
C ILE A 78 10.40 -16.52 -12.29
N VAL A 79 9.38 -16.73 -13.12
CA VAL A 79 8.03 -17.11 -12.68
C VAL A 79 7.61 -18.39 -13.37
N SER A 80 7.32 -19.42 -12.58
CA SER A 80 6.86 -20.75 -13.02
C SER A 80 5.45 -20.73 -13.59
N ASP A 81 5.08 -21.80 -14.30
CA ASP A 81 3.76 -21.91 -14.92
C ASP A 81 2.62 -21.94 -13.90
N ARG A 82 2.90 -22.53 -12.73
CA ARG A 82 1.98 -22.55 -11.59
C ARG A 82 1.79 -21.13 -11.03
N GLU A 83 2.86 -20.38 -10.87
CA GLU A 83 2.81 -18.99 -10.42
C GLU A 83 2.02 -18.10 -11.37
N LEU A 84 2.13 -18.29 -12.70
CA LEU A 84 1.30 -17.56 -13.66
C LEU A 84 -0.20 -17.90 -13.53
N LEU A 85 -0.53 -19.17 -13.27
CA LEU A 85 -1.92 -19.56 -13.02
C LEU A 85 -2.45 -18.91 -11.74
N ILE A 86 -1.66 -18.88 -10.67
CA ILE A 86 -2.01 -18.17 -9.43
C ILE A 86 -2.21 -16.69 -9.71
N LEU A 87 -1.31 -16.03 -10.46
CA LEU A 87 -1.45 -14.63 -10.85
C LEU A 87 -2.77 -14.38 -11.60
N LEU A 88 -3.12 -15.21 -12.58
CA LEU A 88 -4.39 -15.08 -13.32
C LEU A 88 -5.63 -15.21 -12.43
N THR A 89 -5.55 -15.98 -11.33
CA THR A 89 -6.65 -16.09 -10.36
C THR A 89 -6.71 -14.94 -9.35
N LEU A 90 -5.63 -14.20 -9.16
CA LEU A 90 -5.56 -13.05 -8.24
C LEU A 90 -5.94 -11.74 -8.91
N LEU A 91 -5.73 -11.62 -10.22
CA LEU A 91 -6.10 -10.44 -10.97
C LEU A 91 -7.63 -10.30 -11.04
N PRO A 92 -8.19 -9.08 -10.90
CA PRO A 92 -9.63 -8.81 -10.98
C PRO A 92 -10.16 -8.88 -12.42
N LEU A 93 -9.84 -9.95 -13.15
CA LEU A 93 -10.16 -10.12 -14.57
C LEU A 93 -11.67 -10.25 -14.83
N GLU A 94 -12.43 -10.62 -13.81
CA GLU A 94 -13.88 -10.81 -13.90
C GLU A 94 -14.68 -9.52 -13.77
N GLU A 95 -14.11 -8.47 -13.16
CA GLU A 95 -14.76 -7.18 -12.95
C GLU A 95 -14.95 -6.39 -14.26
N TYR A 96 -14.24 -6.80 -15.32
CA TYR A 96 -14.29 -6.20 -16.66
C TYR A 96 -14.97 -7.11 -17.70
N LYS A 97 -15.78 -8.08 -17.26
CA LYS A 97 -16.56 -8.92 -18.18
C LYS A 97 -17.62 -8.08 -18.90
N ASP A 98 -17.56 -8.06 -20.24
CA ASP A 98 -18.65 -7.52 -21.05
C ASP A 98 -19.94 -8.30 -20.74
N SER A 99 -20.94 -7.61 -20.20
CA SER A 99 -22.24 -8.16 -19.75
C SER A 99 -23.07 -8.83 -20.86
N LYS A 100 -22.60 -8.81 -22.11
CA LYS A 100 -23.27 -9.36 -23.28
C LYS A 100 -22.95 -10.83 -23.58
N MET A 101 -22.07 -11.47 -22.79
CA MET A 101 -21.77 -12.90 -22.90
C MET A 101 -22.68 -13.73 -21.98
N VAL A 102 -24.01 -13.59 -22.16
CA VAL A 102 -24.99 -14.50 -21.55
C VAL A 102 -25.17 -15.69 -22.50
N GLY A 103 -24.37 -16.73 -22.29
CA GLY A 103 -24.48 -18.02 -22.95
C GLY A 103 -24.01 -19.12 -22.00
N GLU A 104 -24.66 -20.29 -22.04
CA GLU A 104 -24.50 -21.45 -21.14
C GLU A 104 -23.13 -22.16 -21.23
N SER A 105 -22.06 -21.48 -21.63
CA SER A 105 -20.70 -22.04 -21.58
C SER A 105 -20.07 -21.78 -20.22
N THR A 106 -19.62 -22.82 -19.54
CA THR A 106 -18.92 -22.80 -18.25
C THR A 106 -17.54 -22.11 -18.28
N ASP A 107 -17.07 -21.66 -19.45
CA ASP A 107 -15.73 -21.12 -19.65
C ASP A 107 -15.70 -19.59 -19.55
N ILE A 108 -14.91 -19.11 -18.59
CA ILE A 108 -14.71 -17.69 -18.32
C ILE A 108 -13.80 -17.12 -19.42
N CYS A 109 -14.39 -16.37 -20.34
CA CYS A 109 -13.66 -15.63 -21.37
C CYS A 109 -13.25 -14.26 -20.85
N VAL A 110 -11.98 -13.90 -21.03
CA VAL A 110 -11.38 -12.64 -20.59
C VAL A 110 -10.65 -11.99 -21.77
N SER A 111 -10.72 -10.66 -21.84
CA SER A 111 -10.00 -9.88 -22.84
C SER A 111 -8.49 -9.82 -22.51
N PRO A 112 -7.59 -10.06 -23.50
CA PRO A 112 -6.16 -9.80 -23.35
C PRO A 112 -5.82 -8.39 -22.87
N VAL A 113 -6.63 -7.40 -23.23
CA VAL A 113 -6.44 -6.01 -22.81
C VAL A 113 -6.73 -5.82 -21.33
N THR A 114 -7.76 -6.49 -20.80
CA THR A 114 -8.05 -6.48 -19.36
C THR A 114 -6.86 -7.00 -18.58
N LEU A 115 -6.25 -8.11 -19.03
CA LEU A 115 -5.02 -8.62 -18.43
C LEU A 115 -3.90 -7.57 -18.41
N LEU A 116 -3.60 -6.96 -19.55
CA LEU A 116 -2.54 -5.95 -19.66
C LEU A 116 -2.82 -4.73 -18.77
N HIS A 117 -4.07 -4.26 -18.74
CA HIS A 117 -4.50 -3.18 -17.87
C HIS A 117 -4.33 -3.54 -16.38
N CYS A 118 -4.77 -4.72 -15.96
CA CYS A 118 -4.57 -5.19 -14.58
C CYS A 118 -3.08 -5.30 -14.23
N LEU A 119 -2.23 -5.82 -15.13
CA LEU A 119 -0.78 -5.86 -14.93
C LEU A 119 -0.16 -4.46 -14.81
N ARG A 120 -0.67 -3.48 -15.57
CA ARG A 120 -0.26 -2.07 -15.42
C ARG A 120 -0.68 -1.53 -14.04
N ASN A 121 -1.89 -1.83 -13.59
CA ASN A 121 -2.41 -1.40 -12.28
C ASN A 121 -1.73 -2.08 -11.10
N LEU A 122 -1.12 -3.26 -11.30
CA LEU A 122 -0.26 -3.87 -10.28
C LEU A 122 1.02 -3.06 -10.03
N CYS A 123 1.46 -2.22 -10.96
CA CYS A 123 2.72 -1.49 -10.79
C CYS A 123 2.59 -0.43 -9.69
N PRO A 124 3.50 -0.38 -8.70
CA PRO A 124 3.46 0.63 -7.65
C PRO A 124 3.83 2.04 -8.15
N MET A 125 4.35 2.14 -9.38
CA MET A 125 4.82 3.37 -10.03
C MET A 125 3.77 3.97 -10.99
N ARG A 126 2.51 4.10 -10.54
CA ARG A 126 1.37 4.45 -11.40
C ARG A 126 1.54 5.82 -12.07
N VAL A 127 1.99 6.82 -11.33
CA VAL A 127 2.17 8.18 -11.83
C VAL A 127 3.36 8.28 -12.78
N SER A 128 4.40 7.49 -12.54
CA SER A 128 5.53 7.35 -13.48
C SER A 128 5.07 6.80 -14.83
N LEU A 129 4.18 5.80 -14.83
CA LEU A 129 3.57 5.26 -16.05
C LEU A 129 2.62 6.26 -16.72
N LEU A 130 1.85 7.03 -15.94
CA LEU A 130 1.03 8.12 -16.48
C LEU A 130 1.91 9.17 -17.16
N ARG A 131 3.04 9.54 -16.56
CA ARG A 131 3.98 10.50 -17.14
C ARG A 131 4.53 10.00 -18.48
N GLU A 132 4.79 8.71 -18.62
CA GLU A 132 5.19 8.09 -19.89
C GLU A 132 4.10 8.24 -20.97
N ILE A 133 2.83 7.98 -20.62
CA ILE A 133 1.67 8.18 -21.51
C ILE A 133 1.57 9.65 -21.95
N LEU A 134 1.71 10.59 -21.01
CA LEU A 134 1.66 12.04 -21.32
C LEU A 134 2.82 12.46 -22.24
N ARG A 135 4.01 11.89 -22.07
CA ARG A 135 5.13 12.12 -23.01
C ARG A 135 4.85 11.57 -24.40
N THR A 136 4.11 10.46 -24.52
CA THR A 136 3.65 9.95 -25.82
C THR A 136 2.71 10.95 -26.48
N ILE A 137 1.73 11.48 -25.73
CA ILE A 137 0.80 12.52 -26.20
C ILE A 137 1.56 13.80 -26.65
N GLU A 138 2.53 14.25 -25.86
CA GLU A 138 3.34 15.45 -26.14
C GLU A 138 4.12 15.37 -27.46
N ARG A 139 4.47 14.16 -27.92
CA ARG A 139 5.27 13.90 -29.13
C ARG A 139 4.43 13.93 -30.42
N ILE A 140 3.10 13.94 -30.33
CA ILE A 140 2.22 13.85 -31.49
C ILE A 140 2.27 15.15 -32.31
N THR A 141 2.48 14.99 -33.62
CA THR A 141 2.58 16.10 -34.57
C THR A 141 1.78 15.78 -35.84
N PRO A 142 0.82 16.64 -36.27
CA PRO A 142 0.39 17.87 -35.62
C PRO A 142 -0.35 17.59 -34.29
N ARG A 143 -0.30 18.55 -33.34
CA ARG A 143 -1.03 18.42 -32.08
C ARG A 143 -2.54 18.46 -32.32
N PRO A 144 -3.32 17.50 -31.80
CA PRO A 144 -4.78 17.52 -31.90
C PRO A 144 -5.37 18.77 -31.24
N HIS A 145 -6.39 19.37 -31.83
CA HIS A 145 -7.12 20.48 -31.22
C HIS A 145 -8.44 19.97 -30.61
N PRO A 146 -8.89 20.46 -29.43
CA PRO A 146 -10.13 19.99 -28.83
C PRO A 146 -11.37 20.16 -29.72
N SER A 147 -11.34 21.11 -30.67
CA SER A 147 -12.47 21.33 -31.59
C SER A 147 -12.55 20.31 -32.73
N ASP A 148 -11.58 19.41 -32.87
CA ASP A 148 -11.52 18.43 -33.96
C ASP A 148 -12.41 17.21 -33.69
N SER A 149 -12.81 16.99 -32.44
CA SER A 149 -13.64 15.85 -32.02
C SER A 149 -14.80 16.26 -31.12
N VAL A 150 -15.85 15.43 -31.08
CA VAL A 150 -16.99 15.63 -30.17
C VAL A 150 -16.52 15.52 -28.71
N TYR A 151 -15.65 14.56 -28.41
CA TYR A 151 -15.06 14.38 -27.08
C TYR A 151 -14.26 15.61 -26.64
N GLY A 152 -13.38 16.11 -27.51
CA GLY A 152 -12.58 17.31 -27.22
C GLY A 152 -13.43 18.54 -26.96
N LYS A 153 -14.52 18.73 -27.71
CA LYS A 153 -15.47 19.84 -27.48
C LYS A 153 -16.16 19.72 -26.13
N THR A 154 -16.59 18.52 -25.75
CA THR A 154 -17.22 18.25 -24.45
C THR A 154 -16.26 18.52 -23.30
N LEU A 155 -15.02 18.02 -23.40
CA LEU A 155 -13.96 18.25 -22.42
C LEU A 155 -13.62 19.74 -22.28
N LEU A 156 -13.48 20.45 -23.40
CA LEU A 156 -13.20 21.89 -23.42
C LEU A 156 -14.35 22.72 -22.84
N ALA A 157 -15.61 22.34 -23.10
CA ALA A 157 -16.76 23.00 -22.49
C ALA A 157 -16.71 22.89 -20.96
N LYS A 158 -16.36 21.71 -20.45
CA LYS A 158 -16.29 21.43 -19.02
C LYS A 158 -15.17 22.16 -18.31
N LEU A 159 -14.02 22.28 -18.96
CA LEU A 159 -12.93 23.13 -18.48
C LEU A 159 -13.36 24.60 -18.33
N ARG A 160 -14.21 25.12 -19.23
CA ARG A 160 -14.70 26.52 -19.20
C ARG A 160 -15.82 26.78 -18.19
N GLU A 161 -16.55 25.74 -17.79
CA GLU A 161 -17.69 25.88 -16.90
C GLU A 161 -17.29 26.18 -15.43
N GLU A 162 -15.99 26.05 -15.07
CA GLU A 162 -15.42 26.24 -13.71
C GLU A 162 -16.18 25.50 -12.59
N LYS A 163 -17.04 24.56 -12.95
CA LYS A 163 -17.82 23.72 -12.05
C LYS A 163 -17.25 22.31 -12.11
N ASN A 164 -16.85 21.77 -10.97
CA ASN A 164 -16.41 20.39 -10.76
C ASN A 164 -17.56 19.40 -11.03
N THR A 165 -18.04 19.33 -12.27
CA THR A 165 -19.10 18.43 -12.70
C THR A 165 -18.47 17.30 -13.50
N ALA A 166 -18.65 16.08 -13.00
CA ALA A 166 -18.18 14.88 -13.67
C ALA A 166 -18.78 14.78 -15.08
N CYS A 167 -17.96 14.33 -16.03
CA CYS A 167 -18.38 14.02 -17.39
C CYS A 167 -18.79 12.56 -17.48
N VAL A 168 -19.95 12.31 -18.07
CA VAL A 168 -20.37 10.95 -18.42
C VAL A 168 -19.92 10.67 -19.84
N PHE A 169 -19.08 9.67 -20.03
CA PHE A 169 -18.72 9.16 -21.35
C PHE A 169 -19.06 7.69 -21.49
N GLU A 170 -19.43 7.27 -22.70
CA GLU A 170 -19.42 5.85 -23.06
C GLU A 170 -17.98 5.37 -23.18
N THR A 171 -17.67 4.27 -22.51
CA THR A 171 -16.29 3.80 -22.33
C THR A 171 -15.65 3.40 -23.66
N ALA A 172 -16.35 2.60 -24.45
CA ALA A 172 -15.86 2.06 -25.71
C ALA A 172 -15.52 3.16 -26.76
N PRO A 173 -16.42 4.12 -27.03
CA PRO A 173 -16.12 5.22 -27.93
C PRO A 173 -15.02 6.17 -27.44
N LEU A 174 -14.92 6.40 -26.12
CA LEU A 174 -13.83 7.20 -25.57
C LEU A 174 -12.47 6.51 -25.76
N ILE A 175 -12.42 5.19 -25.59
CA ILE A 175 -11.21 4.40 -25.89
C ILE A 175 -10.83 4.58 -27.36
N ASP A 176 -11.76 4.36 -28.31
CA ASP A 176 -11.45 4.52 -29.73
C ASP A 176 -10.89 5.92 -30.01
N TYR A 177 -11.54 6.95 -29.46
CA TYR A 177 -11.08 8.32 -29.55
C TYR A 177 -9.64 8.52 -29.05
N LEU A 178 -9.30 7.98 -27.88
CA LEU A 178 -7.96 8.08 -27.30
C LEU A 178 -6.92 7.32 -28.14
N THR A 179 -7.26 6.13 -28.63
CA THR A 179 -6.36 5.33 -29.47
C THR A 179 -6.13 5.97 -30.85
N GLU A 180 -7.17 6.53 -31.48
CA GLU A 180 -7.09 7.11 -32.83
C GLU A 180 -6.46 8.50 -32.84
N THR A 181 -6.77 9.33 -31.84
CA THR A 181 -6.32 10.72 -31.80
C THR A 181 -4.97 10.87 -31.12
N PHE A 182 -4.69 10.06 -30.10
CA PHE A 182 -3.50 10.18 -29.27
C PHE A 182 -2.56 8.97 -29.37
N ASP A 183 -2.77 8.07 -30.33
CA ASP A 183 -1.94 6.89 -30.62
C ASP A 183 -1.68 5.99 -29.39
N LEU A 184 -2.60 6.02 -28.42
CA LEU A 184 -2.53 5.19 -27.23
C LEU A 184 -2.92 3.74 -27.56
N THR A 185 -2.40 2.79 -26.80
CA THR A 185 -2.96 1.44 -26.70
C THR A 185 -4.28 1.48 -25.93
N ILE A 186 -5.10 0.44 -26.08
CA ILE A 186 -6.36 0.36 -25.35
C ILE A 186 -6.11 0.28 -23.84
N SER A 187 -5.07 -0.46 -23.40
CA SER A 187 -4.76 -0.54 -21.98
C SER A 187 -4.29 0.81 -21.43
N GLU A 188 -3.55 1.63 -22.22
CA GLU A 188 -3.12 2.98 -21.81
C GLU A 188 -4.31 3.92 -21.69
N SER A 189 -5.25 3.81 -22.64
CA SER A 189 -6.51 4.54 -22.63
C SER A 189 -7.32 4.20 -21.36
N LEU A 190 -7.45 2.92 -21.03
CA LEU A 190 -8.12 2.47 -19.80
C LEU A 190 -7.42 2.97 -18.54
N PHE A 191 -6.08 2.95 -18.52
CA PHE A 191 -5.30 3.43 -17.38
C PHE A 191 -5.46 4.94 -17.16
N LEU A 192 -5.42 5.74 -18.24
CA LEU A 192 -5.67 7.18 -18.18
C LEU A 192 -7.11 7.48 -17.73
N ILE A 193 -8.08 6.74 -18.27
CA ILE A 193 -9.49 6.82 -17.87
C ILE A 193 -9.65 6.56 -16.37
N GLU A 194 -9.06 5.48 -15.86
CA GLU A 194 -9.12 5.13 -14.43
C GLU A 194 -8.48 6.22 -13.57
N TYR A 195 -7.34 6.77 -13.99
CA TYR A 195 -6.67 7.85 -13.27
C TYR A 195 -7.52 9.12 -13.17
N CYS A 196 -8.32 9.42 -14.20
CA CYS A 196 -9.24 10.56 -14.22
C CYS A 196 -10.64 10.22 -13.69
N SER A 197 -10.87 9.00 -13.20
CA SER A 197 -12.17 8.54 -12.74
C SER A 197 -12.58 9.21 -11.43
N THR A 198 -13.81 9.67 -11.37
CA THR A 198 -14.46 10.20 -10.16
C THR A 198 -15.46 9.21 -9.56
N GLY A 199 -15.65 8.06 -10.22
CA GLY A 199 -16.57 7.02 -9.79
C GLY A 199 -17.10 6.17 -10.94
N SER A 200 -17.98 5.22 -10.60
CA SER A 200 -18.69 4.42 -11.59
C SER A 200 -19.77 5.23 -12.30
N GLY A 201 -19.97 4.96 -13.60
CA GLY A 201 -21.02 5.59 -14.39
C GLY A 201 -22.43 5.23 -13.92
N PRO A 202 -23.45 5.99 -14.38
CA PRO A 202 -24.86 5.66 -14.15
C PRO A 202 -25.29 4.33 -14.79
N THR A 203 -24.49 3.79 -15.72
CA THR A 203 -24.71 2.50 -16.38
C THR A 203 -23.37 1.76 -16.49
N CYS A 204 -23.40 0.43 -16.64
CA CYS A 204 -22.19 -0.39 -16.77
C CYS A 204 -21.28 0.01 -17.95
N ASP A 205 -21.83 0.61 -19.01
CA ASP A 205 -21.06 0.98 -20.22
C ASP A 205 -20.51 2.41 -20.16
N THR A 206 -20.84 3.17 -19.11
CA THR A 206 -20.42 4.57 -18.95
C THR A 206 -19.51 4.75 -17.74
N ILE A 207 -18.75 5.83 -17.78
CA ILE A 207 -17.76 6.21 -16.76
C ILE A 207 -17.94 7.68 -16.38
N LEU A 208 -17.67 8.00 -15.12
CA LEU A 208 -17.65 9.37 -14.61
C LEU A 208 -16.22 9.86 -14.51
N LEU A 209 -15.88 10.87 -15.31
CA LEU A 209 -14.53 11.43 -15.37
C LEU A 209 -14.48 12.88 -14.89
N ASP A 210 -13.37 13.26 -14.27
CA ASP A 210 -13.00 14.67 -14.22
C ASP A 210 -12.59 15.13 -15.63
N GLY A 211 -13.58 15.65 -16.37
CA GLY A 211 -13.37 16.07 -17.76
C GLY A 211 -12.51 17.31 -17.89
N ALA A 212 -12.48 18.20 -16.89
CA ALA A 212 -11.59 19.36 -16.91
C ALA A 212 -10.13 18.90 -16.77
N TYR A 213 -9.87 18.01 -15.81
CA TYR A 213 -8.54 17.44 -15.61
C TYR A 213 -8.07 16.62 -16.81
N LEU A 214 -8.92 15.74 -17.37
CA LEU A 214 -8.59 15.02 -18.60
C LEU A 214 -8.34 15.96 -19.79
N CYS A 215 -9.11 17.05 -19.91
CA CYS A 215 -8.87 18.06 -20.95
C CYS A 215 -7.48 18.70 -20.82
N VAL A 216 -7.06 19.03 -19.59
CA VAL A 216 -5.74 19.59 -19.32
C VAL A 216 -4.65 18.59 -19.73
N LEU A 217 -4.77 17.33 -19.30
CA LEU A 217 -3.80 16.29 -19.60
C LEU A 217 -3.62 16.00 -21.10
N LEU A 218 -4.69 16.08 -21.89
CA LEU A 218 -4.66 15.74 -23.31
C LEU A 218 -4.21 16.90 -24.21
N TYR A 219 -4.50 18.14 -23.83
CA TYR A 219 -4.40 19.29 -24.76
C TYR A 219 -3.54 20.44 -24.26
N GLN A 220 -3.29 20.56 -22.95
CA GLN A 220 -2.50 21.67 -22.41
C GLN A 220 -1.05 21.24 -22.19
N HIS A 221 -0.19 21.58 -23.15
CA HIS A 221 1.25 21.36 -23.03
C HIS A 221 2.00 22.66 -23.38
N PRO A 222 2.73 23.27 -22.42
CA PRO A 222 3.06 22.75 -21.08
C PRO A 222 1.86 22.66 -20.14
N LEU A 223 1.92 21.71 -19.18
CA LEU A 223 0.87 21.52 -18.18
C LEU A 223 0.82 22.72 -17.21
N PRO A 224 -0.37 23.12 -16.75
CA PRO A 224 -0.54 24.08 -15.66
C PRO A 224 0.17 23.64 -14.37
N VAL A 225 0.61 24.61 -13.55
CA VAL A 225 1.42 24.35 -12.34
C VAL A 225 0.69 23.47 -11.34
N ASP A 226 -0.61 23.68 -11.15
CA ASP A 226 -1.51 22.93 -10.27
C ASP A 226 -1.70 21.47 -10.69
N VAL A 227 -1.39 21.12 -11.94
CA VAL A 227 -1.36 19.73 -12.44
C VAL A 227 0.06 19.19 -12.49
N HIS A 228 1.01 20.01 -12.95
CA HIS A 228 2.39 19.58 -13.19
C HIS A 228 3.16 19.35 -11.89
N PHE A 229 2.99 20.20 -10.87
CA PHE A 229 3.67 20.03 -9.59
C PHE A 229 3.26 18.72 -8.89
N PRO A 230 1.96 18.42 -8.68
CA PRO A 230 1.55 17.12 -8.12
C PRO A 230 2.05 15.92 -8.91
N LEU A 231 2.07 16.01 -10.24
CA LEU A 231 2.58 14.94 -11.12
C LEU A 231 4.06 14.67 -10.84
N LEU A 232 4.90 15.71 -10.88
CA LEU A 232 6.34 15.57 -10.62
C LEU A 232 6.64 15.12 -9.18
N MET A 233 5.91 15.67 -8.20
CA MET A 233 6.10 15.29 -6.80
C MET A 233 5.72 13.83 -6.56
N SER A 234 4.67 13.32 -7.20
CA SER A 234 4.26 11.92 -7.06
C SER A 234 5.20 10.96 -7.80
N VAL A 235 5.78 11.37 -8.94
CA VAL A 235 6.88 10.58 -9.56
C VAL A 235 8.10 10.54 -8.63
N PHE A 236 8.43 11.66 -7.99
CA PHE A 236 9.49 11.70 -6.99
C PHE A 236 9.21 10.73 -5.82
N THR A 237 7.99 10.71 -5.27
CA THR A 237 7.66 9.82 -4.15
C THR A 237 7.69 8.34 -4.53
N GLU A 238 7.14 7.99 -5.70
CA GLU A 238 7.18 6.63 -6.25
C GLU A 238 8.61 6.14 -6.42
N ALA A 239 9.51 6.97 -6.92
CA ALA A 239 10.87 6.57 -7.22
C ALA A 239 11.71 6.19 -5.99
N VAL A 240 11.37 6.76 -4.83
CA VAL A 240 11.99 6.46 -3.52
C VAL A 240 11.33 5.23 -2.87
N GLY A 241 10.12 4.87 -3.30
CA GLY A 241 9.34 3.72 -2.84
C GLY A 241 9.53 2.45 -3.68
N ASP A 242 10.69 2.25 -4.31
CA ASP A 242 10.94 1.06 -5.14
C ASP A 242 11.20 -0.18 -4.26
N PRO A 243 10.27 -1.16 -4.21
CA PRO A 243 10.40 -2.31 -3.33
C PRO A 243 11.45 -3.33 -3.79
N ILE A 244 12.06 -3.11 -4.97
CA ILE A 244 13.04 -4.03 -5.58
C ILE A 244 14.49 -3.55 -5.32
N GLY A 245 14.69 -2.36 -4.74
CA GLY A 245 16.01 -1.86 -4.39
C GLY A 245 16.70 -2.72 -3.31
N ASP A 246 18.01 -2.92 -3.45
CA ASP A 246 18.85 -3.61 -2.44
C ASP A 246 19.14 -2.72 -1.20
N THR A 247 18.50 -1.55 -1.09
CA THR A 247 18.74 -0.52 -0.08
C THR A 247 17.45 -0.11 0.61
N HIS A 248 17.54 0.80 1.58
CA HIS A 248 16.36 1.43 2.17
C HIS A 248 15.41 1.99 1.09
N SER A 249 14.12 2.03 1.41
CA SER A 249 13.05 2.60 0.58
C SER A 249 12.12 3.49 1.42
N GLY A 250 11.25 4.25 0.74
CA GLY A 250 10.29 5.15 1.40
C GLY A 250 10.98 6.30 2.15
N THR A 251 10.42 6.71 3.29
CA THR A 251 11.00 7.80 4.09
C THR A 251 12.42 7.48 4.54
N LEU A 252 12.79 6.22 4.81
CA LEU A 252 14.16 5.89 5.24
C LEU A 252 15.21 6.24 4.20
N ALA A 253 14.97 5.91 2.92
CA ALA A 253 15.88 6.27 1.83
C ALA A 253 16.03 7.79 1.68
N LEU A 254 14.92 8.51 1.87
CA LEU A 254 14.89 9.97 1.83
C LEU A 254 15.77 10.57 2.94
N LEU A 255 15.63 10.08 4.17
CA LEU A 255 16.43 10.53 5.32
C LEU A 255 17.91 10.19 5.15
N GLU A 256 18.19 8.96 4.74
CA GLU A 256 19.55 8.52 4.46
C GLU A 256 20.20 9.45 3.42
N GLN A 257 19.55 9.72 2.30
CA GLN A 257 20.12 10.60 1.30
C GLN A 257 20.25 12.05 1.80
N LEU A 258 19.34 12.55 2.63
CA LEU A 258 19.45 13.87 3.24
C LEU A 258 20.69 13.98 4.12
N HIS A 259 21.06 12.92 4.84
CA HIS A 259 22.30 12.87 5.64
C HIS A 259 23.58 12.82 4.79
N HIS A 260 23.49 12.38 3.53
CA HIS A 260 24.64 12.29 2.62
C HIS A 260 24.93 13.58 1.84
N VAL A 261 24.03 14.55 1.85
CA VAL A 261 24.18 15.82 1.11
C VAL A 261 24.56 16.97 2.03
N GLN A 262 25.21 17.99 1.47
CA GLN A 262 25.62 19.18 2.23
C GLN A 262 24.43 20.12 2.43
N LEU A 263 23.83 20.06 3.61
CA LEU A 263 22.69 20.89 4.00
C LEU A 263 23.14 22.25 4.55
N GLU A 264 22.36 23.29 4.27
CA GLU A 264 22.55 24.62 4.86
C GLU A 264 21.57 24.83 6.02
N SER A 265 22.02 25.52 7.07
CA SER A 265 21.15 25.88 8.20
C SER A 265 20.16 26.99 7.80
N CYS A 266 18.91 26.79 8.19
CA CYS A 266 17.78 27.67 7.93
C CYS A 266 17.21 28.18 9.28
N SER A 267 17.99 29.00 9.98
CA SER A 267 17.63 29.56 11.29
C SER A 267 16.47 30.59 11.24
N ASP A 268 16.18 31.15 10.07
CA ASP A 268 15.35 32.35 9.93
C ASP A 268 13.90 32.05 9.50
N ILE A 269 13.54 30.78 9.33
CA ILE A 269 12.22 30.39 8.82
C ILE A 269 11.34 29.90 9.98
N ILE A 270 10.56 30.83 10.53
CA ILE A 270 9.53 30.53 11.53
C ILE A 270 8.38 29.78 10.84
N SER A 271 8.47 28.46 10.80
CA SER A 271 7.35 27.61 10.37
C SER A 271 6.23 27.68 11.41
N ARG A 272 5.10 28.30 11.07
CA ARG A 272 3.91 28.37 11.93
C ARG A 272 3.14 27.04 12.04
N ASP A 273 3.41 26.08 11.15
CA ASP A 273 2.72 24.80 11.17
C ASP A 273 3.46 23.73 11.99
N LYS A 274 2.77 23.22 13.02
CA LYS A 274 3.12 21.99 13.74
C LYS A 274 2.67 20.78 12.91
N PHE A 275 3.41 20.46 11.85
CA PHE A 275 3.28 19.17 11.16
C PHE A 275 4.10 18.09 11.88
N ASP A 276 3.51 16.89 11.96
CA ASP A 276 3.98 15.66 12.64
C ASP A 276 5.32 15.09 12.12
N ILE A 277 5.86 15.68 11.05
CA ILE A 277 7.06 15.24 10.34
C ILE A 277 8.33 15.38 11.19
N SER A 278 8.31 16.26 12.20
CA SER A 278 9.44 16.46 13.12
C SER A 278 9.84 15.18 13.85
N ILE A 279 8.91 14.22 13.99
CA ILE A 279 9.15 12.94 14.66
C ILE A 279 10.15 12.08 13.87
N ASP A 280 10.19 12.22 12.54
CA ASP A 280 11.08 11.43 11.68
C ASP A 280 12.46 12.04 11.52
N ILE A 281 12.60 13.37 11.66
CA ILE A 281 13.81 14.10 11.24
C ILE A 281 14.55 14.82 12.36
N GLY A 282 13.91 15.00 13.52
CA GLY A 282 14.46 15.81 14.60
C GLY A 282 14.56 17.30 14.24
N GLU A 283 14.95 18.12 15.21
CA GLU A 283 14.96 19.59 15.04
C GLU A 283 16.06 20.08 14.11
N GLU A 284 17.22 19.43 14.10
CA GLU A 284 18.38 19.82 13.29
C GLU A 284 18.07 19.72 11.79
N LEU A 285 17.58 18.56 11.35
CA LEU A 285 17.26 18.32 9.95
C LEU A 285 16.00 19.10 9.52
N ALA A 286 15.04 19.31 10.43
CA ALA A 286 13.87 20.16 10.18
C ALA A 286 14.24 21.61 9.86
N ASN A 287 15.33 22.11 10.45
CA ASN A 287 15.84 23.47 10.24
C ASN A 287 16.91 23.54 9.14
N SER A 288 16.98 22.54 8.27
CA SER A 288 17.94 22.46 7.17
C SER A 288 17.30 22.74 5.81
N CYS A 289 18.12 23.20 4.87
CA CYS A 289 17.72 23.61 3.53
C CYS A 289 18.67 23.08 2.45
N LEU A 290 18.13 22.90 1.25
CA LEU A 290 18.81 22.44 0.04
C LEU A 290 18.89 23.60 -0.96
N THR A 291 20.09 23.92 -1.45
CA THR A 291 20.26 24.80 -2.62
C THR A 291 19.91 24.04 -3.91
N ALA A 292 19.73 24.74 -5.04
CA ALA A 292 19.37 24.12 -6.32
C ALA A 292 20.31 22.98 -6.72
N ARG A 293 21.63 23.19 -6.59
CA ARG A 293 22.64 22.18 -6.93
C ARG A 293 22.56 20.97 -6.00
N VAL A 294 22.44 21.22 -4.69
CA VAL A 294 22.34 20.14 -3.70
C VAL A 294 21.05 19.35 -3.89
N PHE A 295 19.94 20.00 -4.25
CA PHE A 295 18.69 19.33 -4.58
C PHE A 295 18.79 18.46 -5.84
N GLU A 296 19.50 18.92 -6.88
CA GLU A 296 19.78 18.10 -8.07
C GLU A 296 20.62 16.86 -7.70
N ASP A 297 21.66 17.02 -6.88
CA ASP A 297 22.52 15.92 -6.45
C ASP A 297 21.78 14.95 -5.50
N PHE A 298 20.91 15.47 -4.65
CA PHE A 298 19.98 14.71 -3.82
C PHE A 298 19.04 13.83 -4.66
N CYS A 299 18.39 14.41 -5.67
CA CYS A 299 17.51 13.68 -6.59
C CYS A 299 18.26 12.61 -7.39
N LYS A 300 19.51 12.87 -7.80
CA LYS A 300 20.37 11.89 -8.47
C LYS A 300 20.73 10.73 -7.53
N GLY A 301 21.06 11.03 -6.28
CA GLY A 301 21.36 10.01 -5.26
C GLY A 301 20.17 9.08 -5.02
N LEU A 302 18.96 9.64 -4.93
CA LEU A 302 17.71 8.89 -4.81
C LEU A 302 17.26 8.17 -6.09
N ARG A 303 17.91 8.44 -7.24
CA ARG A 303 17.55 7.84 -8.54
C ARG A 303 16.08 8.08 -8.89
N VAL A 304 15.63 9.34 -8.76
CA VAL A 304 14.21 9.71 -8.90
C VAL A 304 13.60 9.47 -10.29
N GLY A 305 14.42 9.22 -11.32
CA GLY A 305 13.93 8.96 -12.68
C GLY A 305 13.29 10.17 -13.38
N LEU A 306 13.51 11.38 -12.86
CA LEU A 306 13.10 12.64 -13.47
C LEU A 306 14.22 13.18 -14.38
N LEU A 307 13.83 13.82 -15.49
CA LEU A 307 14.77 14.53 -16.34
C LEU A 307 15.34 15.75 -15.60
N THR A 308 16.54 16.19 -15.97
CA THR A 308 17.19 17.34 -15.32
C THR A 308 16.32 18.58 -15.29
N ASP A 309 15.59 18.87 -16.38
CA ASP A 309 14.70 20.02 -16.42
C ASP A 309 13.44 19.84 -15.55
N GLU A 310 12.97 18.61 -15.35
CA GLU A 310 11.87 18.31 -14.42
C GLU A 310 12.33 18.45 -12.96
N VAL A 311 13.56 18.02 -12.64
CA VAL A 311 14.16 18.25 -11.30
C VAL A 311 14.28 19.74 -11.00
N ARG A 312 14.73 20.54 -11.98
CA ARG A 312 14.79 22.00 -11.83
C ARG A 312 13.41 22.61 -11.65
N GLN A 313 12.41 22.14 -12.39
CA GLN A 313 11.03 22.62 -12.22
C GLN A 313 10.48 22.26 -10.84
N LEU A 314 10.71 21.03 -10.37
CA LEU A 314 10.32 20.60 -9.02
C LEU A 314 10.98 21.46 -7.93
N PHE A 315 12.26 21.78 -8.07
CA PHE A 315 12.95 22.72 -7.19
C PHE A 315 12.26 24.09 -7.17
N GLN A 316 11.91 24.63 -8.35
CA GLN A 316 11.25 25.92 -8.47
C GLN A 316 9.84 25.95 -7.85
N TYR A 317 9.14 24.80 -7.82
CA TYR A 317 7.86 24.69 -7.13
C TYR A 317 7.98 24.56 -5.62
N LEU A 318 9.03 23.88 -5.12
CA LEU A 318 9.25 23.64 -3.70
C LEU A 318 9.99 24.78 -2.99
N ARG A 319 10.66 25.66 -3.74
CA ARG A 319 11.48 26.73 -3.17
C ARG A 319 10.64 27.66 -2.30
N LEU A 320 11.26 28.17 -1.25
CA LEU A 320 10.65 29.20 -0.42
C LEU A 320 10.52 30.52 -1.19
N GLU A 321 9.44 31.23 -0.93
CA GLU A 321 9.32 32.63 -1.35
C GLU A 321 10.28 33.47 -0.51
N GLY A 322 11.29 34.07 -1.15
CA GLY A 322 12.26 34.88 -0.44
C GLY A 322 13.50 35.23 -1.26
N PRO A 323 14.45 35.94 -0.65
CA PRO A 323 15.68 36.37 -1.32
C PRO A 323 16.67 35.22 -1.58
N ARG A 324 16.50 34.06 -0.93
CA ARG A 324 17.34 32.87 -1.11
C ARG A 324 16.54 31.79 -1.80
N GLU A 325 17.06 31.30 -2.94
CA GLU A 325 16.48 30.17 -3.65
C GLU A 325 16.91 28.86 -2.99
N VAL A 326 16.12 28.40 -2.02
CA VAL A 326 16.36 27.14 -1.29
C VAL A 326 15.05 26.39 -1.05
N VAL A 327 15.15 25.06 -0.92
CA VAL A 327 14.06 24.17 -0.51
C VAL A 327 14.27 23.75 0.94
N SER A 328 13.28 23.98 1.80
CA SER A 328 13.30 23.48 3.18
C SER A 328 13.10 21.96 3.19
N VAL A 329 13.93 21.26 3.97
CA VAL A 329 13.77 19.81 4.18
C VAL A 329 12.39 19.47 4.76
N LYS A 330 11.88 20.31 5.67
CA LYS A 330 10.53 20.16 6.23
C LYS A 330 9.43 20.25 5.16
N ILE A 331 9.56 21.16 4.20
CA ILE A 331 8.59 21.29 3.10
C ILE A 331 8.68 20.08 2.17
N LEU A 332 9.90 19.67 1.79
CA LEU A 332 10.12 18.50 0.96
C LEU A 332 9.46 17.25 1.55
N LEU A 333 9.69 16.98 2.84
CA LEU A 333 9.09 15.84 3.53
C LEU A 333 7.56 15.96 3.65
N ARG A 334 7.04 17.17 3.84
CA ARG A 334 5.60 17.40 3.89
C ARG A 334 4.94 17.06 2.57
N GLU A 335 5.49 17.56 1.48
CA GLU A 335 4.97 17.25 0.15
C GLU A 335 5.23 15.77 -0.19
N PHE A 336 6.34 15.17 0.28
CA PHE A 336 6.59 13.74 0.10
C PHE A 336 5.50 12.90 0.78
N VAL A 337 5.19 13.14 2.05
CA VAL A 337 4.13 12.41 2.77
C VAL A 337 2.76 12.67 2.12
N ARG A 338 2.49 13.89 1.68
CA ARG A 338 1.22 14.25 1.00
C ARG A 338 1.03 13.51 -0.32
N HIS A 339 2.12 13.29 -1.06
CA HIS A 339 2.13 12.64 -2.37
C HIS A 339 2.59 11.18 -2.30
N PHE A 340 2.72 10.60 -1.10
CA PHE A 340 3.15 9.22 -0.93
C PHE A 340 2.11 8.26 -1.51
N SER A 341 2.54 7.38 -2.40
CA SER A 341 1.62 6.48 -3.11
C SER A 341 1.06 5.42 -2.16
N PRO A 342 -0.26 5.39 -1.92
CA PRO A 342 -0.86 4.35 -1.10
C PRO A 342 -0.91 3.03 -1.86
N ALA A 343 -0.69 1.92 -1.16
CA ALA A 343 -1.00 0.61 -1.72
C ALA A 343 -2.49 0.45 -2.01
N GLY A 344 -2.82 -0.25 -3.10
CA GLY A 344 -4.17 -0.76 -3.31
C GLY A 344 -4.56 -1.73 -2.19
N GLU A 345 -5.85 -1.80 -1.87
CA GLU A 345 -6.37 -2.55 -0.71
C GLU A 345 -5.92 -4.02 -0.69
N SER A 346 -5.90 -4.68 -1.84
CA SER A 346 -5.47 -6.08 -1.95
C SER A 346 -3.98 -6.26 -1.60
N LEU A 347 -3.10 -5.38 -2.07
CA LEU A 347 -1.67 -5.46 -1.78
C LEU A 347 -1.41 -5.10 -0.31
N PHE A 348 -2.09 -4.08 0.21
CA PHE A 348 -2.02 -3.71 1.61
C PHE A 348 -2.38 -4.89 2.53
N GLY A 349 -3.50 -5.57 2.25
CA GLY A 349 -3.92 -6.76 3.01
C GLY A 349 -2.91 -7.92 2.93
N ILE A 350 -2.25 -8.10 1.78
CA ILE A 350 -1.16 -9.09 1.65
C ILE A 350 0.03 -8.71 2.54
N VAL A 351 0.45 -7.44 2.53
CA VAL A 351 1.58 -6.94 3.32
C VAL A 351 1.30 -7.03 4.82
N GLU A 352 0.12 -6.57 5.25
CA GLU A 352 -0.34 -6.64 6.65
C GLU A 352 -0.28 -8.08 7.18
N GLU A 353 -0.90 -9.00 6.45
CA GLU A 353 -0.99 -10.41 6.84
C GLU A 353 0.37 -11.13 6.75
N ALA A 354 1.19 -10.84 5.72
CA ALA A 354 2.53 -11.39 5.60
C ALA A 354 3.43 -10.95 6.78
N THR A 355 3.38 -9.66 7.12
CA THR A 355 4.09 -9.05 8.25
C THR A 355 3.70 -9.73 9.56
N ARG A 356 2.39 -9.85 9.83
CA ARG A 356 1.87 -10.58 10.98
C ARG A 356 2.42 -12.01 11.06
N ARG A 357 2.36 -12.76 9.96
CA ARG A 357 2.85 -14.15 9.93
C ARG A 357 4.36 -14.26 10.17
N TYR A 358 5.17 -13.32 9.70
CA TYR A 358 6.62 -13.32 9.97
C TYR A 358 6.92 -13.08 11.46
N ILE A 359 6.23 -12.12 12.06
CA ILE A 359 6.35 -11.79 13.49
C ILE A 359 5.92 -12.98 14.36
N VAL A 360 4.76 -13.56 14.07
CA VAL A 360 4.23 -14.73 14.79
C VAL A 360 5.13 -15.96 14.62
N LYS A 361 5.66 -16.20 13.42
CA LYS A 361 6.59 -17.31 13.17
C LYS A 361 7.87 -17.18 14.00
N SER A 362 8.36 -15.96 14.22
CA SER A 362 9.60 -15.70 14.94
C SER A 362 9.40 -15.61 16.45
N GLY A 363 8.33 -14.97 16.92
CA GLY A 363 8.04 -14.73 18.33
C GLY A 363 7.02 -15.69 18.98
N GLY A 364 6.38 -16.56 18.20
CA GLY A 364 5.33 -17.46 18.67
C GLY A 364 4.05 -16.73 19.11
N ILE A 365 3.29 -17.37 19.99
CA ILE A 365 1.95 -16.91 20.39
C ILE A 365 1.93 -15.57 21.16
N LEU A 366 3.06 -15.19 21.77
CA LEU A 366 3.24 -13.91 22.47
C LEU A 366 3.92 -12.83 21.59
N ALA A 367 4.10 -13.07 20.29
CA ALA A 367 4.86 -12.16 19.42
C ALA A 367 4.28 -10.74 19.38
N LEU A 368 2.97 -10.59 19.19
CA LEU A 368 2.32 -9.28 19.11
C LEU A 368 2.31 -8.52 20.46
N PRO A 369 2.01 -9.16 21.61
CA PRO A 369 2.23 -8.53 22.91
C PRO A 369 3.68 -8.10 23.16
N ARG A 370 4.68 -8.90 22.77
CA ARG A 370 6.10 -8.49 22.90
C ARG A 370 6.44 -7.31 21.99
N LEU A 371 5.91 -7.28 20.77
CA LEU A 371 6.08 -6.15 19.86
C LEU A 371 5.51 -4.86 20.48
N HIS A 372 4.31 -4.92 21.08
CA HIS A 372 3.73 -3.78 21.79
C HIS A 372 4.70 -3.20 22.84
N LEU A 373 5.33 -4.08 23.63
CA LEU A 373 6.25 -3.68 24.70
C LEU A 373 7.58 -3.13 24.18
N SER A 374 8.02 -3.57 22.99
CA SER A 374 9.25 -3.06 22.36
C SER A 374 9.10 -1.68 21.73
N LEU A 375 7.86 -1.25 21.46
CA LEU A 375 7.58 0.01 20.79
C LEU A 375 7.41 1.16 21.79
N PRO A 376 7.95 2.35 21.49
CA PRO A 376 7.78 3.53 22.33
C PRO A 376 6.31 4.00 22.37
N ASP A 377 5.99 4.74 23.41
CA ASP A 377 4.71 5.43 23.53
C ASP A 377 4.59 6.60 22.54
N GLY A 378 3.36 6.85 22.07
CA GLY A 378 3.05 7.92 21.13
C GLY A 378 3.34 7.55 19.67
N PHE A 379 3.58 8.58 18.86
CA PHE A 379 3.87 8.43 17.44
C PHE A 379 5.21 7.73 17.21
N LEU A 380 5.23 6.77 16.29
CA LEU A 380 6.42 5.98 16.00
C LEU A 380 7.26 6.67 14.91
N PRO A 381 8.52 7.06 15.19
CA PRO A 381 9.47 7.47 14.14
C PRO A 381 9.70 6.31 13.16
N ILE A 382 9.89 6.61 11.86
CA ILE A 382 10.07 5.58 10.82
C ILE A 382 11.25 4.66 11.11
N THR A 383 12.36 5.18 11.61
CA THR A 383 13.57 4.42 11.93
C THR A 383 13.29 3.37 13.01
N THR A 384 12.68 3.80 14.12
CA THR A 384 12.25 2.92 15.21
C THR A 384 11.18 1.93 14.75
N PHE A 385 10.22 2.38 13.95
CA PHE A 385 9.13 1.55 13.45
C PHE A 385 9.67 0.36 12.63
N ILE A 386 10.55 0.65 11.66
CA ILE A 386 11.15 -0.39 10.82
C ILE A 386 12.07 -1.28 11.66
N SER A 387 12.96 -0.72 12.49
CA SER A 387 13.89 -1.51 13.30
C SER A 387 13.17 -2.47 14.25
N SER A 388 12.11 -2.03 14.94
CA SER A 388 11.32 -2.88 15.82
C SER A 388 10.62 -4.03 15.08
N LEU A 389 10.15 -3.80 13.85
CA LEU A 389 9.57 -4.86 13.02
C LEU A 389 10.62 -5.85 12.52
N ARG A 390 11.82 -5.38 12.15
CA ARG A 390 12.95 -6.25 11.79
C ARG A 390 13.37 -7.12 12.97
N GLU A 391 13.51 -6.53 14.16
CA GLU A 391 13.82 -7.24 15.40
C GLU A 391 12.73 -8.26 15.78
N ALA A 392 11.47 -7.96 15.50
CA ALA A 392 10.35 -8.89 15.69
C ALA A 392 10.33 -10.04 14.66
N GLY A 393 11.21 -10.02 13.66
CA GLY A 393 11.43 -11.11 12.71
C GLY A 393 10.87 -10.88 11.30
N VAL A 394 10.54 -9.64 10.93
CA VAL A 394 10.13 -9.31 9.55
C VAL A 394 11.38 -9.21 8.65
N PRO A 395 11.51 -10.08 7.62
CA PRO A 395 12.69 -10.08 6.75
C PRO A 395 12.65 -8.94 5.73
N ASP A 396 13.83 -8.54 5.22
CA ASP A 396 13.99 -7.47 4.21
C ASP A 396 13.20 -7.70 2.91
N LEU A 397 12.75 -8.94 2.68
CA LEU A 397 11.79 -9.25 1.62
C LEU A 397 10.52 -8.38 1.72
N VAL A 398 10.04 -8.06 2.92
CA VAL A 398 9.02 -7.01 3.08
C VAL A 398 9.79 -5.69 3.09
N SER A 399 9.66 -4.92 2.02
CA SER A 399 10.43 -3.67 1.83
C SER A 399 10.04 -2.59 2.85
N ASP A 400 10.90 -1.60 3.07
CA ASP A 400 10.64 -0.53 4.03
C ASP A 400 9.41 0.30 3.65
N VAL A 401 9.20 0.56 2.36
CA VAL A 401 8.00 1.25 1.83
C VAL A 401 6.71 0.46 2.13
N GLU A 402 6.76 -0.88 2.06
CA GLU A 402 5.63 -1.75 2.37
C GLU A 402 5.27 -1.71 3.86
N LEU A 403 6.30 -1.70 4.72
CA LEU A 403 6.10 -1.51 6.16
C LEU A 403 5.61 -0.10 6.48
N GLU A 404 6.08 0.92 5.76
CA GLU A 404 5.65 2.29 5.94
C GLU A 404 4.15 2.49 5.62
N TRP A 405 3.57 1.71 4.69
CA TRP A 405 2.11 1.69 4.51
C TRP A 405 1.36 1.33 5.79
N LEU A 406 1.86 0.37 6.56
CA LEU A 406 1.28 0.00 7.86
C LEU A 406 1.37 1.16 8.83
N ARG A 407 2.52 1.87 8.88
CA ARG A 407 2.72 3.04 9.74
C ARG A 407 1.73 4.17 9.42
N PHE A 408 1.43 4.41 8.14
CA PHE A 408 0.44 5.43 7.76
C PHE A 408 -0.98 5.10 8.22
N LYS A 409 -1.33 3.81 8.31
CA LYS A 409 -2.62 3.33 8.85
C LYS A 409 -2.62 3.22 10.37
N ALA A 410 -1.45 3.01 10.98
CA ALA A 410 -1.25 2.80 12.39
C ALA A 410 -0.05 3.58 12.91
N ARG A 411 -0.32 4.79 13.42
CA ARG A 411 0.72 5.76 13.78
C ARG A 411 1.39 5.52 15.14
N ASP A 412 0.76 4.75 16.00
CA ASP A 412 1.27 4.39 17.33
C ASP A 412 1.20 2.88 17.58
N ARG A 413 1.84 2.45 18.68
CA ARG A 413 1.95 1.04 19.04
C ARG A 413 0.60 0.35 19.26
N PHE A 414 -0.43 1.05 19.74
CA PHE A 414 -1.74 0.42 19.98
C PHE A 414 -2.44 0.14 18.66
N HIS A 415 -2.51 1.15 17.79
CA HIS A 415 -3.11 1.02 16.47
C HIS A 415 -2.37 0.00 15.60
N LEU A 416 -1.04 -0.11 15.72
CA LEU A 416 -0.26 -1.09 14.96
C LEU A 416 -0.64 -2.51 15.33
N ILE A 417 -0.74 -2.80 16.63
CA ILE A 417 -1.13 -4.14 17.08
C ILE A 417 -2.58 -4.43 16.72
N ILE A 418 -3.50 -3.45 16.83
CA ILE A 418 -4.90 -3.64 16.40
C ILE A 418 -4.95 -3.97 14.90
N LEU A 419 -4.20 -3.24 14.07
CA LEU A 419 -4.07 -3.50 12.65
C LEU A 419 -3.58 -4.93 12.41
N LEU A 420 -2.45 -5.31 13.03
CA LEU A 420 -1.88 -6.66 12.92
C LEU A 420 -2.73 -7.75 13.58
N CYS A 421 -3.70 -7.44 14.43
CA CYS A 421 -4.65 -8.42 14.94
C CYS A 421 -5.66 -8.86 13.88
N GLY A 422 -5.95 -7.98 12.91
CA GLY A 422 -7.03 -8.15 11.96
C GLY A 422 -8.39 -8.34 12.66
N ARG A 423 -9.29 -9.07 11.99
CA ARG A 423 -10.63 -9.34 12.53
C ARG A 423 -10.55 -10.33 13.70
N PHE A 424 -10.98 -9.89 14.89
CA PHE A 424 -11.10 -10.78 16.04
C PHE A 424 -12.35 -11.69 15.90
N PRO A 425 -12.21 -13.03 15.95
CA PRO A 425 -13.35 -13.93 15.82
C PRO A 425 -14.35 -13.78 16.97
N GLY A 426 -15.65 -13.63 16.66
CA GLY A 426 -16.68 -13.36 17.66
C GLY A 426 -16.86 -14.49 18.70
N ASN A 427 -16.58 -15.73 18.34
CA ASN A 427 -16.54 -16.87 19.28
C ASN A 427 -15.42 -16.72 20.32
N ARG A 428 -14.23 -16.28 19.89
CA ARG A 428 -13.10 -16.00 20.79
C ARG A 428 -13.37 -14.76 21.65
N GLU A 429 -14.01 -13.73 21.10
CA GLU A 429 -14.43 -12.56 21.87
C GLU A 429 -15.41 -12.90 22.99
N ALA A 430 -16.45 -13.68 22.68
CA ALA A 430 -17.42 -14.11 23.68
C ALA A 430 -16.76 -14.90 24.81
N LEU A 431 -15.79 -15.76 24.48
CA LEU A 431 -15.03 -16.54 25.47
C LEU A 431 -14.15 -15.64 26.37
N VAL A 432 -13.45 -14.67 25.78
CA VAL A 432 -12.64 -13.69 26.53
C VAL A 432 -13.51 -12.83 27.44
N ARG A 433 -14.69 -12.42 26.97
CA ARG A 433 -15.67 -11.67 27.77
C ARG A 433 -16.18 -12.49 28.95
N GLN A 434 -16.58 -13.73 28.70
CA GLN A 434 -16.99 -14.66 29.76
C GLN A 434 -15.90 -14.85 30.82
N LEU A 435 -14.64 -14.99 30.40
CA LEU A 435 -13.51 -15.11 31.32
C LEU A 435 -13.35 -13.85 32.17
N PHE A 436 -13.40 -12.66 31.55
CA PHE A 436 -13.28 -11.41 32.28
C PHE A 436 -14.38 -11.25 33.35
N ASP A 437 -15.63 -11.54 32.98
CA ASP A 437 -16.76 -11.50 33.91
C ASP A 437 -16.62 -12.51 35.06
N GLN A 438 -16.09 -13.71 34.78
CA GLN A 438 -15.81 -14.72 35.81
C GLN A 438 -14.76 -14.24 36.81
N ILE A 439 -13.64 -13.68 36.33
CA ILE A 439 -12.57 -13.16 37.20
C ILE A 439 -13.12 -12.00 38.05
N LYS A 440 -13.87 -11.08 37.44
CA LYS A 440 -14.49 -9.95 38.13
C LYS A 440 -15.44 -10.38 39.26
N ASN A 441 -16.23 -11.42 39.03
CA ASN A 441 -17.16 -11.95 40.04
C ASN A 441 -16.44 -12.65 41.20
N LEU A 442 -15.25 -13.22 40.97
CA LEU A 442 -14.45 -13.91 42.00
C LEU A 442 -13.78 -12.93 42.98
N GLU A 443 -13.54 -11.68 42.56
CA GLU A 443 -12.91 -10.66 43.40
C GLU A 443 -13.84 -10.14 44.52
N ASN A 444 -15.12 -10.60 44.58
CA ASN A 444 -16.13 -10.18 45.57
C ASN A 444 -16.25 -8.65 45.71
N THR A 445 -15.96 -7.91 44.65
CA THR A 445 -16.11 -6.45 44.65
C THR A 445 -17.60 -6.10 44.69
N THR A 446 -18.06 -5.66 45.87
CA THR A 446 -19.44 -5.21 46.14
C THR A 446 -19.80 -3.90 45.45
N THR A 447 -18.84 -3.23 44.82
CA THR A 447 -19.02 -2.02 44.04
C THR A 447 -19.14 -2.36 42.55
N LYS A 448 -19.97 -1.58 41.83
CA LYS A 448 -20.06 -1.57 40.35
C LYS A 448 -18.75 -1.05 39.72
N SER A 449 -17.60 -1.62 40.08
CA SER A 449 -16.32 -1.35 39.45
C SER A 449 -16.39 -1.79 37.98
N GLU A 450 -15.93 -0.96 37.05
CA GLU A 450 -15.84 -1.32 35.63
C GLU A 450 -14.60 -2.20 35.31
N GLY A 451 -13.73 -2.46 36.28
CA GLY A 451 -12.50 -3.25 36.10
C GLY A 451 -12.16 -4.20 37.24
N VAL A 452 -11.03 -4.91 37.08
CA VAL A 452 -10.52 -5.98 37.96
C VAL A 452 -9.07 -5.66 38.35
N ASN A 453 -8.61 -6.01 39.55
CA ASN A 453 -7.20 -5.80 39.90
C ASN A 453 -6.27 -6.68 39.05
N VAL A 454 -5.21 -6.10 38.47
CA VAL A 454 -4.19 -6.81 37.67
C VAL A 454 -3.56 -7.97 38.46
N GLU A 455 -3.22 -7.76 39.73
CA GLU A 455 -2.65 -8.82 40.58
C GLU A 455 -3.64 -9.97 40.77
N HIS A 456 -4.94 -9.67 40.86
CA HIS A 456 -5.98 -10.69 40.95
C HIS A 456 -6.02 -11.51 39.66
N VAL A 457 -6.05 -10.87 38.48
CA VAL A 457 -6.01 -11.56 37.17
C VAL A 457 -4.77 -12.46 37.05
N LEU A 458 -3.59 -11.95 37.41
CA LEU A 458 -2.34 -12.71 37.34
C LEU A 458 -2.31 -13.89 38.32
N SER A 459 -2.91 -13.73 39.51
CA SER A 459 -3.03 -14.82 40.50
C SER A 459 -3.92 -15.98 40.03
N GLN A 460 -4.92 -15.69 39.20
CA GLN A 460 -5.81 -16.68 38.61
C GLN A 460 -5.19 -17.37 37.37
N PHE A 461 -4.08 -16.86 36.86
CA PHE A 461 -3.40 -17.43 35.70
C PHE A 461 -2.38 -18.50 36.13
N HIS A 462 -2.74 -19.75 35.82
CA HIS A 462 -2.04 -21.00 36.12
C HIS A 462 -1.51 -21.67 34.83
N PRO A 463 -0.46 -21.13 34.19
CA PRO A 463 0.13 -21.68 32.96
C PRO A 463 0.63 -23.11 33.15
N GLU A 464 0.95 -23.53 34.37
CA GLU A 464 1.31 -24.91 34.71
C GLU A 464 0.24 -25.94 34.31
N ASN A 465 -1.03 -25.55 34.22
CA ASN A 465 -2.15 -26.42 33.83
C ASN A 465 -2.23 -26.66 32.31
N ALA A 466 -1.45 -25.92 31.52
CA ALA A 466 -1.45 -25.96 30.06
C ALA A 466 -0.04 -26.18 29.48
N LYS A 467 0.89 -26.81 30.22
CA LYS A 467 2.29 -27.00 29.80
C LYS A 467 2.45 -27.60 28.39
N ASP A 468 1.56 -28.50 27.98
CA ASP A 468 1.61 -29.13 26.66
C ASP A 468 1.08 -28.22 25.52
N ALA A 469 0.34 -27.16 25.87
CA ALA A 469 -0.23 -26.19 24.93
C ALA A 469 0.54 -24.86 24.90
N LEU A 470 1.30 -24.55 25.96
CA LEU A 470 2.13 -23.36 26.04
C LEU A 470 3.52 -23.64 25.48
N VAL A 471 3.85 -22.96 24.38
CA VAL A 471 5.16 -23.08 23.71
C VAL A 471 6.27 -22.33 24.47
N VAL A 472 5.92 -21.48 25.43
CA VAL A 472 6.82 -20.59 26.20
C VAL A 472 6.57 -20.71 27.69
N SER A 473 7.57 -20.31 28.50
CA SER A 473 7.53 -20.51 29.96
C SER A 473 6.36 -19.74 30.59
N GLY A 474 5.76 -20.32 31.63
CA GLY A 474 4.65 -19.69 32.35
C GLY A 474 5.05 -18.38 33.04
N GLU A 475 6.31 -18.22 33.43
CA GLU A 475 6.85 -16.98 33.99
C GLU A 475 6.86 -15.86 32.95
N GLU A 476 7.24 -16.17 31.71
CA GLU A 476 7.24 -15.20 30.63
C GLU A 476 5.82 -14.70 30.31
N TRP A 477 4.83 -15.60 30.27
CA TRP A 477 3.43 -15.22 30.11
C TRP A 477 2.97 -14.23 31.18
N ARG A 478 3.24 -14.54 32.45
CA ARG A 478 2.87 -13.65 33.57
C ARG A 478 3.57 -12.30 33.46
N HIS A 479 4.84 -12.28 33.07
CA HIS A 479 5.59 -11.05 32.87
C HIS A 479 4.98 -10.18 31.75
N VAL A 480 4.78 -10.75 30.56
CA VAL A 480 4.22 -10.02 29.41
C VAL A 480 2.80 -9.54 29.71
N MET A 481 1.95 -10.39 30.32
CA MET A 481 0.61 -9.99 30.77
C MET A 481 0.68 -8.83 31.75
N SER A 482 1.55 -8.90 32.75
CA SER A 482 1.71 -7.85 33.75
C SER A 482 2.09 -6.52 33.09
N CYS A 483 3.05 -6.53 32.17
CA CYS A 483 3.50 -5.32 31.47
C CYS A 483 2.40 -4.76 30.55
N CYS A 484 1.68 -5.62 29.83
CA CYS A 484 0.57 -5.19 28.98
C CYS A 484 -0.62 -4.66 29.77
N PHE A 485 -0.89 -5.18 30.98
CA PHE A 485 -2.03 -4.79 31.81
C PHE A 485 -1.77 -3.57 32.68
N SER A 486 -0.51 -3.29 33.04
CA SER A 486 -0.15 -2.13 33.85
C SER A 486 -0.19 -0.83 33.04
N ASP A 487 -0.93 0.18 33.51
CA ASP A 487 -0.99 1.51 32.86
C ASP A 487 -0.20 2.60 33.60
N GLY A 488 0.89 2.22 34.27
CA GLY A 488 1.78 3.12 35.03
C GLY A 488 1.15 3.88 36.22
N THR A 489 -0.18 3.98 36.30
CA THR A 489 -0.92 4.88 37.20
C THR A 489 -2.09 4.19 37.91
N SER A 490 -2.57 3.04 37.40
CA SER A 490 -3.68 2.27 37.97
C SER A 490 -3.40 0.76 37.89
N ASN A 491 -3.69 0.04 38.98
CA ASN A 491 -3.68 -1.43 39.03
C ASN A 491 -5.04 -2.04 38.64
N ILE A 492 -5.97 -1.23 38.12
CA ILE A 492 -7.30 -1.67 37.69
C ILE A 492 -7.27 -1.92 36.17
N LEU A 493 -7.54 -3.15 35.77
CA LEU A 493 -7.64 -3.60 34.40
C LEU A 493 -9.09 -3.48 33.88
N THR A 494 -9.26 -2.77 32.76
CA THR A 494 -10.54 -2.69 32.04
C THR A 494 -10.71 -3.85 31.06
N PHE A 495 -11.97 -4.11 30.66
CA PHE A 495 -12.25 -5.14 29.66
C PHE A 495 -11.55 -4.85 28.32
N ASP A 496 -11.51 -3.60 27.87
CA ASP A 496 -10.90 -3.24 26.58
C ASP A 496 -9.41 -3.59 26.51
N ARG A 497 -8.68 -3.37 27.60
CA ARG A 497 -7.25 -3.69 27.68
C ARG A 497 -7.01 -5.20 27.83
N PHE A 498 -7.89 -5.89 28.56
CA PHE A 498 -7.89 -7.35 28.61
C PHE A 498 -8.17 -7.96 27.23
N LEU A 499 -9.18 -7.43 26.53
CA LEU A 499 -9.58 -7.81 25.18
C LEU A 499 -8.45 -7.57 24.18
N TYR A 500 -7.80 -6.41 24.23
CA TYR A 500 -6.66 -6.06 23.38
C TYR A 500 -5.53 -7.11 23.48
N PHE A 501 -5.13 -7.50 24.68
CA PHE A 501 -4.11 -8.53 24.88
C PHE A 501 -4.52 -9.88 24.27
N TRP A 502 -5.75 -10.33 24.53
CA TRP A 502 -6.22 -11.62 24.02
C TRP A 502 -6.51 -11.62 22.53
N ALA A 503 -6.86 -10.47 21.94
CA ALA A 503 -6.95 -10.29 20.50
C ALA A 503 -5.56 -10.49 19.86
N ALA A 504 -4.51 -9.93 20.45
CA ALA A 504 -3.13 -10.09 19.99
C ALA A 504 -2.65 -11.55 20.08
N VAL A 505 -2.96 -12.24 21.19
CA VAL A 505 -2.69 -13.68 21.34
C VAL A 505 -3.49 -14.51 20.33
N SER A 506 -4.77 -14.16 20.11
CA SER A 506 -5.64 -14.82 19.14
C SER A 506 -5.10 -14.70 17.72
N ALA A 507 -4.62 -13.51 17.33
CA ALA A 507 -4.04 -13.28 16.02
C ALA A 507 -2.74 -14.07 15.80
N ALA A 508 -2.05 -14.49 16.86
CA ALA A 508 -0.89 -15.38 16.77
C ALA A 508 -1.26 -16.88 16.79
N CYS A 509 -2.54 -17.22 16.95
CA CYS A 509 -3.03 -18.60 17.11
C CYS A 509 -4.03 -18.97 16.01
N SER A 510 -3.61 -19.82 15.06
CA SER A 510 -4.46 -20.28 13.96
C SER A 510 -5.52 -21.31 14.37
N ASP A 511 -5.35 -21.98 15.50
CA ASP A 511 -6.23 -23.07 15.95
C ASP A 511 -7.14 -22.60 17.09
N ASP A 512 -8.46 -22.62 16.85
CA ASP A 512 -9.48 -22.28 17.84
C ASP A 512 -9.39 -23.17 19.09
N SER A 513 -9.09 -24.46 18.92
CA SER A 513 -8.99 -25.39 20.04
C SER A 513 -7.82 -25.05 20.95
N VAL A 514 -6.67 -24.65 20.38
CA VAL A 514 -5.48 -24.24 21.14
C VAL A 514 -5.77 -22.95 21.90
N PHE A 515 -6.36 -21.94 21.26
CA PHE A 515 -6.73 -20.69 21.92
C PHE A 515 -7.69 -20.94 23.09
N THR A 516 -8.75 -21.71 22.87
CA THR A 516 -9.72 -22.06 23.91
C THR A 516 -9.09 -22.86 25.04
N MET A 517 -8.24 -23.84 24.73
CA MET A 517 -7.53 -24.64 25.76
C MET A 517 -6.62 -23.78 26.64
N ILE A 518 -5.91 -22.80 26.06
CA ILE A 518 -5.07 -21.89 26.84
C ILE A 518 -5.91 -21.14 27.86
N LEU A 519 -7.01 -20.50 27.42
CA LEU A 519 -7.90 -19.76 28.34
C LEU A 519 -8.49 -20.69 29.41
N TRP A 520 -9.04 -21.83 28.99
CA TRP A 520 -9.73 -22.75 29.88
C TRP A 520 -8.83 -23.39 30.93
N ARG A 521 -7.65 -23.88 30.53
CA ARG A 521 -6.73 -24.56 31.45
C ARG A 521 -5.98 -23.57 32.32
N CYS A 522 -5.52 -22.44 31.74
CA CYS A 522 -4.74 -21.48 32.52
C CYS A 522 -5.60 -20.72 33.53
N PHE A 523 -6.90 -20.49 33.29
CA PHE A 523 -7.79 -19.83 34.25
C PHE A 523 -8.75 -20.79 34.97
N ASN A 524 -8.58 -22.10 34.81
CA ASN A 524 -9.44 -23.13 35.43
C ASN A 524 -10.95 -22.92 35.17
N MET A 525 -11.34 -22.48 33.97
CA MET A 525 -12.74 -22.18 33.63
C MET A 525 -13.68 -23.41 33.71
N HIS A 526 -13.12 -24.62 33.81
CA HIS A 526 -13.88 -25.87 34.00
C HIS A 526 -14.16 -26.24 35.45
N ALA A 527 -13.46 -25.65 36.42
CA ALA A 527 -13.40 -26.18 37.79
C ALA A 527 -14.54 -25.71 38.71
N LYS A 528 -15.49 -24.89 38.24
CA LYS A 528 -16.63 -24.44 39.04
C LYS A 528 -17.93 -24.45 38.23
N ARG A 529 -18.72 -25.50 38.45
CA ARG A 529 -20.19 -25.44 38.43
C ARG A 529 -20.68 -25.73 39.83
#